data_AF-A0A1Q3LUZ7-F1
#
_entry.id   AF-A0A1Q3LUZ7-F1
#
_cell.length_a   1.000
_cell.length_b   1.000
_cell.length_c   1.000
_cell.angle_alpha   90.00
_cell.angle_beta   90.00
_cell.angle_gamma   90.00
#
_symmetry.space_group_name_H-M   'P 1'
#
loop_
_entity.id
_entity.type
_entity.pdbx_description
1 polymer ?
#
loop_
_entity_poly.entity_id
_entity_poly.type
_entity_poly.pdbx_seq_one_letter_code
_entity_poly.pdbx_strand_id
1 'polypeptide(L)'
;MNGPQDLGGQMGFGPVAPEKDEPIFHAEWEKRALGVTLATGAFGAWNIDESRHARETLPPAEYYSSSYYQIWIKGLEKLLQRHGFVSAADLAAGKAVDGTAPPKRVLKAADVAATLAKGGPCDRPVETPARFKAGDKVRTKNFNPTGHTRLPRYARAKSGVVEAVREGYVFPDTNADHKGENPQWLYT
;
A
#
# COMPACT_ATOMS: atom_id res chain seq x y z
N MET A 1 -3.26 8.39 -8.71
CA MET A 1 -3.44 9.54 -7.80
C MET A 1 -2.16 10.35 -7.81
N ASN A 2 -2.24 11.68 -7.96
CA ASN A 2 -1.07 12.57 -7.85
C ASN A 2 -0.95 13.08 -6.41
N GLY A 3 -0.70 12.16 -5.48
CA GLY A 3 -0.72 12.43 -4.04
C GLY A 3 0.65 12.76 -3.42
N PRO A 4 0.68 13.02 -2.10
CA PRO A 4 1.89 13.41 -1.38
C PRO A 4 2.98 12.32 -1.32
N GLN A 5 2.61 11.04 -1.49
CA GLN A 5 3.55 9.93 -1.50
C GLN A 5 4.50 9.91 -2.71
N ASP A 6 4.11 10.55 -3.82
CA ASP A 6 4.86 10.51 -5.09
C ASP A 6 5.87 11.66 -5.13
N LEU A 7 6.96 11.49 -4.37
CA LEU A 7 7.97 12.52 -4.11
C LEU A 7 9.13 12.53 -5.11
N GLY A 8 9.23 11.55 -6.01
CA GLY A 8 10.36 11.42 -6.91
C GLY A 8 10.61 12.68 -7.74
N GLY A 9 11.79 13.28 -7.58
CA GLY A 9 12.21 14.50 -8.29
C GLY A 9 11.70 15.81 -7.70
N GLN A 10 11.01 15.81 -6.55
CA GLN A 10 10.61 17.04 -5.88
C GLN A 10 11.77 17.66 -5.07
N MET A 11 11.71 18.98 -4.87
CA MET A 11 12.68 19.77 -4.11
C MET A 11 12.04 20.33 -2.84
N GLY A 12 12.85 20.79 -1.89
CA GLY A 12 12.37 21.52 -0.70
C GLY A 12 12.16 20.69 0.56
N PHE A 13 12.59 19.42 0.58
CA PHE A 13 12.49 18.53 1.76
C PHE A 13 13.67 18.62 2.73
N GLY A 14 14.71 19.39 2.39
CA GLY A 14 15.93 19.46 3.19
C GLY A 14 16.84 18.23 3.03
N PRO A 15 17.93 18.14 3.83
CA PRO A 15 18.87 17.02 3.78
C PRO A 15 18.28 15.76 4.42
N VAL A 16 18.79 14.60 4.00
CA VAL A 16 18.55 13.33 4.70
C VAL A 16 19.35 13.33 6.01
N ALA A 17 18.67 13.10 7.14
CA ALA A 17 19.26 13.16 8.48
C ALA A 17 18.93 11.89 9.27
N PRO A 18 19.63 10.76 9.04
CA PRO A 18 19.37 9.51 9.75
C PRO A 18 19.78 9.64 11.23
N GLU A 19 18.97 9.05 12.12
CA GLU A 19 19.29 8.97 13.55
C GLU A 19 20.43 7.96 13.77
N LYS A 20 21.36 8.30 14.66
CA LYS A 20 22.40 7.34 15.10
C LYS A 20 21.78 6.39 16.11
N ASP A 21 21.98 5.09 15.91
CA ASP A 21 21.47 4.04 16.81
C ASP A 21 19.92 4.05 16.93
N GLU A 22 19.23 4.34 15.82
CA GLU A 22 17.76 4.42 15.74
C GLU A 22 17.07 3.16 16.31
N PRO A 23 16.14 3.30 17.27
CA PRO A 23 15.41 2.16 17.80
C PRO A 23 14.41 1.62 16.76
N ILE A 24 14.04 0.34 16.87
CA ILE A 24 13.00 -0.25 15.98
C ILE A 24 11.65 0.46 16.14
N PHE A 25 11.34 0.92 17.36
CA PHE A 25 10.14 1.70 17.68
C PHE A 25 10.53 2.84 18.62
N HIS A 26 10.20 4.07 18.25
CA HIS A 26 10.41 5.28 19.05
C HIS A 26 9.44 5.38 20.22
N ALA A 27 8.30 4.69 20.15
CA ALA A 27 7.31 4.67 21.23
C ALA A 27 6.48 3.37 21.26
N GLU A 28 5.91 3.04 22.43
CA GLU A 28 5.09 1.84 22.61
C GLU A 28 3.86 1.79 21.67
N TRP A 29 3.29 2.94 21.32
CA TRP A 29 2.15 2.99 20.41
C TRP A 29 2.50 2.53 18.99
N GLU A 30 3.76 2.63 18.57
CA GLU A 30 4.21 2.21 17.25
C GLU A 30 4.21 0.68 17.10
N LYS A 31 4.61 -0.03 18.18
CA LYS A 31 4.47 -1.49 18.28
C LYS A 31 3.00 -1.89 18.11
N ARG A 32 2.11 -1.17 18.79
CA ARG A 32 0.66 -1.41 18.70
C ARG A 32 0.13 -1.08 17.30
N ALA A 33 0.62 -0.02 16.67
CA ALA A 33 0.23 0.38 15.31
C ALA A 33 0.57 -0.69 14.27
N LEU A 34 1.78 -1.25 14.34
CA LEU A 34 2.16 -2.39 13.51
C LEU A 34 1.28 -3.60 13.83
N GLY A 35 1.16 -3.97 15.10
CA GLY A 35 0.41 -5.15 15.54
C GLY A 35 -1.05 -5.13 15.09
N VAL A 36 -1.76 -4.02 15.30
CA VAL A 36 -3.16 -3.89 14.89
C VAL A 36 -3.30 -3.87 13.37
N THR A 37 -2.38 -3.25 12.63
CA THR A 37 -2.40 -3.26 11.17
C THR A 37 -2.26 -4.68 10.62
N LEU A 38 -1.33 -5.47 11.16
CA LEU A 38 -1.15 -6.87 10.76
C LEU A 38 -2.35 -7.75 11.14
N ALA A 39 -2.85 -7.61 12.37
CA ALA A 39 -3.99 -8.40 12.87
C ALA A 39 -5.25 -8.16 12.03
N THR A 40 -5.56 -6.90 11.72
CA THR A 40 -6.74 -6.52 10.94
C THR A 40 -6.56 -6.77 9.45
N GLY A 41 -5.34 -6.68 8.91
CA GLY A 41 -5.06 -7.11 7.53
C GLY A 41 -5.39 -8.59 7.29
N ALA A 42 -5.29 -9.42 8.34
CA ALA A 42 -5.68 -10.83 8.26
C ALA A 42 -7.19 -11.06 8.11
N PHE A 43 -8.03 -10.04 8.35
CA PHE A 43 -9.48 -10.10 8.14
C PHE A 43 -9.85 -10.41 6.69
N GLY A 44 -8.95 -10.13 5.74
CA GLY A 44 -9.13 -10.45 4.33
C GLY A 44 -10.22 -9.62 3.65
N ALA A 45 -10.50 -8.43 4.19
CA ALA A 45 -11.43 -7.47 3.60
C ALA A 45 -10.77 -6.56 2.56
N TRP A 46 -9.46 -6.30 2.70
CA TRP A 46 -8.67 -5.51 1.76
C TRP A 46 -7.38 -6.24 1.38
N ASN A 47 -6.79 -5.83 0.25
CA ASN A 47 -5.46 -6.26 -0.18
C ASN A 47 -4.42 -5.15 0.10
N ILE A 48 -3.15 -5.45 -0.19
CA ILE A 48 -2.04 -4.53 0.06
C ILE A 48 -2.12 -3.25 -0.81
N ASP A 49 -2.69 -3.33 -2.01
CA ASP A 49 -2.78 -2.20 -2.93
C ASP A 49 -3.86 -1.22 -2.49
N GLU A 50 -5.01 -1.71 -2.00
CA GLU A 50 -6.01 -0.87 -1.33
C GLU A 50 -5.42 -0.23 -0.06
N SER A 51 -4.64 -1.00 0.72
CA SER A 51 -4.00 -0.48 1.94
C SER A 51 -3.02 0.65 1.65
N ARG A 52 -2.22 0.52 0.58
CA ARG A 52 -1.38 1.61 0.08
C ARG A 52 -2.24 2.79 -0.34
N HIS A 53 -3.26 2.55 -1.17
CA HIS A 53 -4.13 3.62 -1.65
C HIS A 53 -4.81 4.39 -0.52
N ALA A 54 -5.25 3.72 0.55
CA ALA A 54 -5.81 4.40 1.72
C ALA A 54 -4.83 5.43 2.34
N ARG A 55 -3.54 5.10 2.41
CA ARG A 55 -2.48 6.02 2.89
C ARG A 55 -2.21 7.15 1.90
N GLU A 56 -2.29 6.86 0.61
CA GLU A 56 -2.12 7.85 -0.47
C GLU A 56 -3.22 8.93 -0.47
N THR A 57 -4.39 8.59 0.07
CA THR A 57 -5.54 9.51 0.18
C THR A 57 -5.48 10.46 1.38
N LEU A 58 -4.41 10.43 2.17
CA LEU A 58 -4.24 11.39 3.25
C LEU A 58 -4.03 12.81 2.69
N PRO A 59 -4.62 13.85 3.32
CA PRO A 59 -4.34 15.23 2.94
C PRO A 59 -2.83 15.51 2.95
N PRO A 60 -2.26 16.26 1.97
CA PRO A 60 -0.81 16.45 1.88
C PRO A 60 -0.17 17.00 3.16
N ALA A 61 -0.80 18.00 3.79
CA ALA A 61 -0.31 18.58 5.03
C ALA A 61 -0.20 17.51 6.14
N GLU A 62 -1.21 16.66 6.27
CA GLU A 62 -1.19 15.57 7.23
C GLU A 62 -0.17 14.50 6.89
N TYR A 63 -0.03 14.13 5.62
CA TYR A 63 0.92 13.09 5.20
C TYR A 63 2.36 13.52 5.53
N TYR A 64 2.74 14.75 5.16
CA TYR A 64 4.09 15.27 5.37
C TYR A 64 4.43 15.54 6.84
N SER A 65 3.43 15.85 7.67
CA SER A 65 3.62 16.08 9.10
C SER A 65 3.47 14.81 9.95
N SER A 66 3.12 13.67 9.36
CA SER A 66 2.93 12.41 10.10
C SER A 66 4.23 11.60 10.14
N SER A 67 4.55 11.05 11.30
CA SER A 67 5.52 9.95 11.43
C SER A 67 5.06 8.73 10.62
N TYR A 68 5.99 7.80 10.40
CA TYR A 68 5.73 6.60 9.61
C TYR A 68 4.51 5.81 10.11
N TYR A 69 4.45 5.51 11.41
CA TYR A 69 3.34 4.75 11.97
C TYR A 69 2.04 5.55 12.12
N GLN A 70 2.10 6.89 12.15
CA GLN A 70 0.88 7.72 12.03
C GLN A 70 0.24 7.60 10.65
N ILE A 71 1.03 7.55 9.57
CA ILE A 71 0.51 7.29 8.22
C ILE A 71 -0.21 5.93 8.17
N TRP A 72 0.36 4.91 8.81
CA TRP A 72 -0.23 3.58 8.88
C TRP A 72 -1.57 3.56 9.61
N ILE A 73 -1.64 4.14 10.81
CA ILE A 73 -2.88 4.18 11.59
C ILE A 73 -3.97 4.98 10.88
N LYS A 74 -3.66 6.16 10.35
CA LYS A 74 -4.66 6.97 9.61
C LYS A 74 -5.19 6.24 8.37
N GLY A 75 -4.32 5.52 7.67
CA GLY A 75 -4.73 4.66 6.56
C GLY A 75 -5.60 3.48 7.02
N LEU A 76 -5.25 2.87 8.15
CA LEU A 76 -5.98 1.75 8.72
C LEU A 76 -7.38 2.15 9.23
N GLU A 77 -7.51 3.29 9.90
CA GLU A 77 -8.80 3.83 10.34
C GLU A 77 -9.78 3.95 9.17
N LYS A 78 -9.32 4.51 8.04
CA LYS A 78 -10.11 4.60 6.80
C LYS A 78 -10.55 3.22 6.29
N LEU A 79 -9.67 2.22 6.33
CA LEU A 79 -9.99 0.85 5.88
C LEU A 79 -11.01 0.19 6.81
N LEU A 80 -10.80 0.27 8.12
CA LEU A 80 -11.71 -0.30 9.12
C LEU A 80 -13.11 0.31 9.01
N GLN A 81 -13.20 1.63 8.83
CA GLN A 81 -14.47 2.31 8.58
C GLN A 81 -15.12 1.90 7.27
N ARG A 82 -14.35 1.91 6.16
CA ARG A 82 -14.86 1.56 4.83
C ARG A 82 -15.45 0.15 4.79
N HIS A 83 -14.81 -0.80 5.50
CA HIS A 83 -15.22 -2.20 5.53
C HIS A 83 -16.14 -2.53 6.73
N GLY A 84 -16.61 -1.52 7.48
CA GLY A 84 -17.63 -1.69 8.52
C GLY A 84 -17.14 -2.37 9.81
N PHE A 85 -15.83 -2.43 10.03
CA PHE A 85 -15.26 -2.98 11.27
C PHE A 85 -15.23 -1.98 12.43
N VAL A 86 -15.27 -0.68 12.13
CA VAL A 86 -15.29 0.42 13.09
C VAL A 86 -16.19 1.52 12.57
N SER A 87 -17.10 2.05 13.38
CA SER A 87 -17.94 3.19 13.00
C SER A 87 -17.29 4.53 13.35
N ALA A 88 -17.84 5.64 12.85
CA ALA A 88 -17.42 6.98 13.29
C ALA A 88 -17.74 7.21 14.78
N ALA A 89 -18.83 6.62 15.28
CA ALA A 89 -19.20 6.71 16.69
C ALA A 89 -18.24 5.91 17.57
N ASP A 90 -17.77 4.75 17.11
CA ASP A 90 -16.75 3.96 17.82
C ASP A 90 -15.45 4.75 18.02
N LEU A 91 -14.98 5.43 16.96
CA LEU A 91 -13.78 6.27 17.03
C LEU A 91 -13.99 7.47 17.95
N ALA A 92 -15.14 8.16 17.86
CA ALA A 92 -15.44 9.31 18.70
C ALA A 92 -15.56 8.93 20.19
N ALA A 93 -16.12 7.75 20.48
CA ALA A 93 -16.30 7.25 21.85
C ALA A 93 -15.02 6.58 22.41
N GLY A 94 -14.07 6.21 21.56
CA GLY A 94 -12.89 5.43 21.93
C GLY A 94 -13.20 3.99 22.38
N LYS A 95 -14.40 3.49 22.07
CA LYS A 95 -14.87 2.14 22.42
C LYS A 95 -15.94 1.69 21.43
N ALA A 96 -16.12 0.37 21.29
CA ALA A 96 -17.21 -0.18 20.49
C ALA A 96 -18.57 0.20 21.09
N VAL A 97 -19.36 0.95 20.34
CA VAL A 97 -20.73 1.36 20.67
C VAL A 97 -21.74 0.85 19.64
N ASP A 98 -21.30 0.63 18.41
CA ASP A 98 -22.12 0.04 17.34
C ASP A 98 -21.77 -1.45 17.11
N GLY A 99 -22.61 -2.13 16.34
CA GLY A 99 -22.29 -3.48 15.85
C GLY A 99 -21.24 -3.43 14.74
N THR A 100 -20.24 -4.30 14.82
CA THR A 100 -19.16 -4.39 13.82
C THR A 100 -19.39 -5.53 12.84
N ALA A 101 -18.98 -5.38 11.58
CA ALA A 101 -18.94 -6.49 10.63
C ALA A 101 -18.03 -7.62 11.16
N PRO A 102 -18.45 -8.91 11.06
CA PRO A 102 -17.60 -10.01 11.49
C PRO A 102 -16.43 -10.21 10.50
N PRO A 103 -15.18 -10.36 10.96
CA PRO A 103 -14.05 -10.62 10.07
C PRO A 103 -14.15 -12.02 9.47
N LYS A 104 -13.79 -12.17 8.19
CA LYS A 104 -13.78 -13.49 7.52
C LYS A 104 -12.75 -14.44 8.13
N ARG A 105 -11.65 -13.89 8.65
CA ARG A 105 -10.55 -14.62 9.27
C ARG A 105 -9.94 -13.79 10.40
N VAL A 106 -9.44 -14.46 11.43
CA VAL A 106 -8.73 -13.83 12.55
C VAL A 106 -7.35 -14.46 12.66
N LEU A 107 -6.31 -13.63 12.71
CA LEU A 107 -4.94 -14.09 12.99
C LEU A 107 -4.79 -14.30 14.50
N LYS A 108 -4.64 -15.57 14.91
CA LYS A 108 -4.38 -15.90 16.31
C LYS A 108 -2.92 -15.67 16.64
N ALA A 109 -2.63 -15.36 17.91
CA ALA A 109 -1.27 -15.08 18.38
C ALA A 109 -0.28 -16.21 18.07
N ALA A 110 -0.70 -17.47 18.24
CA ALA A 110 0.12 -18.65 17.95
C ALA A 110 0.50 -18.79 16.47
N ASP A 111 -0.28 -18.19 15.56
CA ASP A 111 -0.10 -18.35 14.11
C ASP A 111 0.70 -17.19 13.48
N VAL A 112 1.05 -16.16 14.25
CA VAL A 112 1.69 -14.92 13.74
C VAL A 112 3.01 -15.23 13.06
N ALA A 113 3.93 -15.92 13.75
CA ALA A 113 5.27 -16.19 13.22
C ALA A 113 5.23 -16.99 11.91
N ALA A 114 4.44 -18.06 11.87
CA ALA A 114 4.28 -18.90 10.68
C ALA A 114 3.63 -18.14 9.52
N THR A 115 2.62 -17.31 9.81
CA THR A 115 1.95 -16.48 8.79
C THR A 115 2.91 -15.46 8.18
N LEU A 116 3.70 -14.78 9.00
CA LEU A 116 4.68 -13.79 8.51
C LEU A 116 5.81 -14.46 7.72
N ALA A 117 6.30 -15.62 8.17
CA ALA A 117 7.34 -16.37 7.47
C ALA A 117 6.88 -16.85 6.08
N LYS A 118 5.58 -17.14 5.91
CA LYS A 118 5.01 -17.53 4.60
C LYS A 118 4.96 -16.38 3.60
N GLY A 119 4.88 -15.13 4.06
CA GLY A 119 4.77 -13.95 3.20
C GLY A 119 3.44 -13.85 2.43
N GLY A 120 3.41 -12.93 1.47
CA GLY A 120 2.26 -12.66 0.60
C GLY A 120 2.67 -12.61 -0.87
N PRO A 121 2.77 -13.76 -1.57
CA PRO A 121 3.20 -13.81 -2.96
C PRO A 121 2.20 -13.08 -3.88
N CYS A 122 2.72 -12.16 -4.69
CA CYS A 122 1.97 -11.40 -5.68
C CYS A 122 2.31 -11.79 -7.13
N ASP A 123 3.21 -12.76 -7.32
CA ASP A 123 3.43 -13.42 -8.60
C ASP A 123 2.18 -14.21 -9.02
N ARG A 124 1.87 -14.16 -10.30
CA ARG A 124 0.70 -14.80 -10.91
C ARG A 124 1.04 -15.24 -12.33
N PRO A 125 0.53 -16.40 -12.78
CA PRO A 125 0.67 -16.79 -14.18
C PRO A 125 -0.03 -15.77 -15.09
N VAL A 126 0.58 -15.50 -16.24
CA VAL A 126 0.00 -14.66 -17.30
C VAL A 126 -0.04 -15.51 -18.57
N GLU A 127 -1.25 -15.73 -19.11
CA GLU A 127 -1.46 -16.64 -20.25
C GLU A 127 -0.95 -16.05 -21.57
N THR A 128 -0.93 -14.73 -21.68
CA THR A 128 -0.46 -14.04 -22.88
C THR A 128 1.07 -13.92 -22.89
N PRO A 129 1.74 -13.98 -24.05
CA PRO A 129 3.17 -13.75 -24.13
C PRO A 129 3.55 -12.32 -23.71
N ALA A 130 4.77 -12.14 -23.19
CA ALA A 130 5.29 -10.82 -22.87
C ALA A 130 5.31 -9.94 -24.12
N ARG A 131 4.75 -8.73 -24.01
CA ARG A 131 4.65 -7.80 -25.15
C ARG A 131 5.99 -7.21 -25.58
N PHE A 132 6.90 -7.03 -24.62
CA PHE A 132 8.23 -6.46 -24.85
C PHE A 132 9.30 -7.47 -24.44
N LYS A 133 10.52 -7.28 -24.95
CA LYS A 133 11.73 -8.02 -24.57
C LYS A 133 12.84 -7.06 -24.14
N ALA A 134 13.86 -7.60 -23.47
CA ALA A 134 15.06 -6.83 -23.14
C ALA A 134 15.68 -6.17 -24.39
N GLY A 135 16.09 -4.91 -24.25
CA GLY A 135 16.59 -4.06 -25.34
C GLY A 135 15.52 -3.27 -26.09
N ASP A 136 14.23 -3.58 -25.94
CA ASP A 136 13.17 -2.82 -26.61
C ASP A 136 13.11 -1.38 -26.08
N LYS A 137 13.01 -0.40 -27.00
CA LYS A 137 12.74 0.99 -26.65
C LYS A 137 11.25 1.17 -26.37
N VAL A 138 10.93 1.71 -25.21
CA VAL A 138 9.55 1.92 -24.77
C VAL A 138 9.32 3.37 -24.36
N ARG A 139 8.05 3.76 -24.29
CA ARG A 139 7.61 5.02 -23.67
C ARG A 139 6.52 4.72 -22.67
N THR A 140 6.68 5.23 -21.45
CA THR A 140 5.67 5.10 -20.40
C THR A 140 4.42 5.92 -20.74
N LYS A 141 3.26 5.48 -20.23
CA LYS A 141 2.00 6.19 -20.45
C LYS A 141 2.05 7.61 -19.87
N ASN A 142 1.39 8.54 -20.53
CA ASN A 142 1.08 9.86 -19.98
C ASN A 142 -0.38 9.88 -19.51
N PHE A 143 -0.60 9.73 -18.22
CA PHE A 143 -1.94 9.65 -17.64
C PHE A 143 -1.94 10.16 -16.19
N ASN A 144 -3.12 10.53 -15.70
CA ASN A 144 -3.31 11.07 -14.35
C ASN A 144 -4.51 10.37 -13.68
N PRO A 145 -4.41 9.06 -13.37
CA PRO A 145 -5.52 8.35 -12.75
C PRO A 145 -5.81 8.96 -11.37
N THR A 146 -7.08 9.01 -10.99
CA THR A 146 -7.52 9.43 -9.66
C THR A 146 -7.29 8.33 -8.61
N GLY A 147 -7.45 7.05 -8.99
CA GLY A 147 -7.19 5.87 -8.15
C GLY A 147 -5.71 5.48 -8.02
N HIS A 148 -5.44 4.32 -7.41
CA HIS A 148 -4.09 3.80 -7.20
C HIS A 148 -3.34 3.55 -8.50
N THR A 149 -2.04 3.84 -8.53
CA THR A 149 -1.15 3.45 -9.64
C THR A 149 0.30 3.41 -9.17
N ARG A 150 1.14 2.65 -9.87
CA ARG A 150 2.59 2.53 -9.57
C ARG A 150 3.49 3.28 -10.54
N LEU A 151 2.95 4.01 -11.52
CA LEU A 151 3.77 4.86 -12.41
C LEU A 151 3.97 6.26 -11.79
N PRO A 152 5.16 6.54 -11.19
CA PRO A 152 5.43 7.84 -10.57
C PRO A 152 5.43 8.96 -11.60
N ARG A 153 5.08 10.18 -11.18
CA ARG A 153 4.96 11.34 -12.07
C ARG A 153 6.21 11.62 -12.88
N TYR A 154 7.39 11.56 -12.26
CA TYR A 154 8.65 11.88 -12.94
C TYR A 154 8.94 10.94 -14.13
N ALA A 155 8.40 9.72 -14.10
CA ALA A 155 8.61 8.71 -15.12
C ALA A 155 7.55 8.73 -16.23
N ARG A 156 6.50 9.56 -16.16
CA ARG A 156 5.44 9.61 -17.18
C ARG A 156 5.90 10.24 -18.48
N ALA A 157 5.43 9.70 -19.61
CA ALA A 157 5.80 10.11 -20.96
C ALA A 157 7.31 10.02 -21.27
N LYS A 158 8.10 9.33 -20.44
CA LYS A 158 9.54 9.20 -20.61
C LYS A 158 9.86 8.01 -21.51
N SER A 159 10.89 8.16 -22.33
CA SER A 159 11.44 7.08 -23.12
C SER A 159 12.50 6.34 -22.30
N GLY A 160 12.51 5.01 -22.43
CA GLY A 160 13.47 4.13 -21.77
C GLY A 160 13.71 2.88 -22.60
N VAL A 161 14.50 1.98 -22.04
CA VAL A 161 14.81 0.67 -22.62
C VAL A 161 14.40 -0.38 -21.60
N VAL A 162 13.73 -1.43 -22.04
CA VAL A 162 13.46 -2.60 -21.19
C VAL A 162 14.78 -3.29 -20.91
N GLU A 163 15.19 -3.33 -19.65
CA GLU A 163 16.37 -4.05 -19.18
C GLU A 163 16.06 -5.54 -19.03
N ALA A 164 14.92 -5.86 -18.41
CA ALA A 164 14.54 -7.24 -18.12
C ALA A 164 13.03 -7.45 -18.20
N VAL A 165 12.64 -8.60 -18.75
CA VAL A 165 11.29 -9.16 -18.59
C VAL A 165 11.28 -9.96 -17.30
N ARG A 166 10.42 -9.58 -16.36
CA ARG A 166 10.19 -10.34 -15.12
C ARG A 166 9.02 -11.30 -15.35
N GLU A 167 8.50 -11.88 -14.28
CA GLU A 167 7.29 -12.72 -14.34
C GLU A 167 5.99 -11.90 -14.40
N GLY A 168 4.87 -12.60 -14.39
CA GLY A 168 3.55 -12.04 -14.17
C GLY A 168 3.29 -11.69 -12.70
N TYR A 169 2.68 -10.53 -12.45
CA TYR A 169 2.32 -10.07 -11.12
C TYR A 169 0.92 -9.45 -11.11
N VAL A 170 0.26 -9.49 -9.94
CA VAL A 170 -0.98 -8.76 -9.68
C VAL A 170 -0.83 -7.29 -10.10
N PHE A 171 -1.83 -6.73 -10.79
CA PHE A 171 -1.82 -5.37 -11.29
C PHE A 171 -2.43 -4.39 -10.28
N PRO A 172 -1.62 -3.50 -9.66
CA PRO A 172 -2.10 -2.70 -8.52
C PRO A 172 -3.21 -1.73 -8.88
N ASP A 173 -3.22 -1.18 -10.10
CA ASP A 173 -4.20 -0.20 -10.56
C ASP A 173 -5.64 -0.75 -10.54
N THR A 174 -5.84 -2.05 -10.76
CA THR A 174 -7.16 -2.69 -10.64
C THR A 174 -7.37 -3.35 -9.29
N ASN A 175 -6.31 -3.92 -8.71
CA ASN A 175 -6.39 -4.66 -7.46
C ASN A 175 -6.79 -3.75 -6.28
N ALA A 176 -6.27 -2.51 -6.22
CA ALA A 176 -6.60 -1.57 -5.16
C ALA A 176 -8.10 -1.20 -5.09
N ASP A 177 -8.79 -1.26 -6.23
CA ASP A 177 -10.22 -0.95 -6.37
C ASP A 177 -11.10 -2.22 -6.41
N HIS A 178 -10.54 -3.40 -6.09
CA HIS A 178 -11.24 -4.71 -6.17
C HIS A 178 -11.82 -5.04 -7.55
N LYS A 179 -11.22 -4.52 -8.63
CA LYS A 179 -11.61 -4.82 -10.03
C LYS A 179 -10.90 -6.07 -10.58
N GLY A 180 -10.45 -6.95 -9.69
CA GLY A 180 -9.67 -8.13 -10.00
C GLY A 180 -8.16 -7.90 -10.00
N GLU A 181 -7.43 -9.00 -9.83
CA GLU A 181 -5.96 -9.01 -9.78
C GLU A 181 -5.32 -8.68 -11.15
N ASN A 182 -6.02 -8.98 -12.25
CA ASN A 182 -5.60 -8.74 -13.65
C ASN A 182 -4.09 -8.87 -13.90
N PRO A 183 -3.48 -10.05 -13.66
CA PRO A 183 -2.03 -10.21 -13.74
C PRO A 183 -1.40 -9.64 -15.00
N GLN A 184 -0.33 -8.87 -14.87
CA GLN A 184 0.42 -8.27 -15.98
C GLN A 184 1.89 -8.67 -15.90
N TRP A 185 2.53 -8.76 -17.06
CA TRP A 185 3.99 -8.84 -17.13
C TRP A 185 4.62 -7.59 -16.49
N LEU A 186 5.62 -7.82 -15.64
CA LEU A 186 6.43 -6.77 -15.06
C LEU A 186 7.74 -6.61 -15.83
N TYR A 187 8.16 -5.36 -16.01
CA TYR A 187 9.39 -5.01 -16.72
C TYR A 187 10.24 -4.12 -15.82
N THR A 188 11.56 -4.27 -15.90
CA THR A 188 12.53 -3.27 -15.43
C THR A 188 13.08 -2.55 -16.65
#